data_AF-A0AAE4HVE4-F1
#
_entry.id   AF-A0AAE4HVE4-F1
#
_cell.length_a   1.000
_cell.length_b   1.000
_cell.length_c   1.000
_cell.angle_alpha   90.00
_cell.angle_beta   90.00
_cell.angle_gamma   90.00
#
_symmetry.space_group_name_H-M   'P 1'
#
loop_
_entity.id
_entity.type
_entity.pdbx_description
1 polymer ?
#
loop_
_entity_poly.entity_id
_entity_poly.type
_entity_poly.pdbx_seq_one_letter_code
_entity_poly.pdbx_strand_id
1 'polypeptide(L)'
;MNKAERPVECYILGQRNEHGLIEWLIDDVVRDWRTLDAYLEQTGYLCEYADGEGWKYRLKTSNQIDFYIRKIVVPADDKKTTTFPK
;
A
#
# COMPACT_ATOMS: atom_id res chain seq x y z
N MET A 1 -33.66 9.70 -1.90
CA MET A 1 -32.58 8.81 -2.39
C MET A 1 -31.40 8.97 -1.46
N ASN A 2 -31.18 8.00 -0.57
CA ASN A 2 -30.00 7.97 0.29
C ASN A 2 -28.85 7.40 -0.55
N LYS A 3 -27.89 8.22 -0.97
CA LYS A 3 -26.64 7.71 -1.54
C LYS A 3 -25.88 7.10 -0.37
N ALA A 4 -26.16 5.84 -0.05
CA ALA A 4 -25.31 5.06 0.83
C ALA A 4 -23.92 5.07 0.20
N GLU A 5 -23.01 5.82 0.80
CA GLU A 5 -21.64 5.96 0.32
C GLU A 5 -20.99 4.58 0.36
N ARG A 6 -20.60 4.10 -0.82
CA ARG A 6 -20.11 2.73 -0.97
C ARG A 6 -18.67 2.69 -0.47
N PRO A 7 -18.31 1.72 0.38
CA PRO A 7 -16.93 1.55 0.84
C PRO A 7 -15.95 1.58 -0.35
N VAL A 8 -14.84 2.27 -0.18
CA VAL A 8 -13.85 2.47 -1.24
C VAL A 8 -12.71 1.49 -1.06
N GLU A 9 -12.38 0.77 -2.12
CA GLU A 9 -11.19 -0.06 -2.16
C GLU A 9 -9.95 0.84 -2.31
N CYS A 10 -9.01 0.69 -1.38
CA CYS A 10 -7.74 1.37 -1.35
C CYS A 10 -6.61 0.37 -1.11
N TYR A 11 -5.38 0.86 -1.14
CA TYR A 11 -4.17 0.09 -0.91
C TYR A 11 -3.25 0.84 0.03
N ILE A 12 -2.60 0.12 0.94
CA ILE A 12 -1.70 0.68 1.94
C ILE A 12 -0.32 0.04 1.82
N LEU A 13 0.72 0.85 2.02
CA LEU A 13 2.10 0.40 2.10
C LEU A 13 2.41 -0.09 3.52
N GLY A 14 3.08 -1.22 3.63
CA GLY A 14 3.63 -1.74 4.87
C GLY A 14 5.12 -1.99 4.75
N GLN A 15 5.87 -1.71 5.81
CA GLN A 15 7.30 -1.94 5.90
C GLN A 15 7.62 -2.91 7.04
N ARG A 16 8.55 -3.84 6.80
CA ARG A 16 9.10 -4.70 7.83
C ARG A 16 10.03 -3.90 8.74
N ASN A 17 9.74 -3.87 10.03
CA ASN A 17 10.58 -3.22 11.03
C ASN A 17 11.72 -4.14 11.51
N GLU A 18 12.59 -3.63 12.38
CA GLU A 18 13.74 -4.34 12.95
C GLU A 18 13.37 -5.60 13.76
N HIS A 19 12.14 -5.65 14.26
CA HIS A 19 11.60 -6.81 14.98
C HIS A 19 10.98 -7.87 14.05
N GLY A 20 10.98 -7.61 12.74
CA GLY A 20 10.38 -8.49 11.74
C GLY A 20 8.85 -8.42 11.65
N LEU A 21 8.23 -7.40 12.25
CA LEU A 21 6.80 -7.12 12.15
C LEU A 21 6.53 -6.15 11.00
N ILE A 22 5.30 -6.15 10.48
CA ILE A 22 4.88 -5.22 9.42
C ILE A 22 4.23 -3.99 10.06
N GLU A 23 4.80 -2.83 9.83
CA GLU A 23 4.23 -1.53 10.16
C GLU A 23 3.52 -0.94 8.95
N TRP A 24 2.23 -0.66 9.09
CA TRP A 24 1.40 -0.10 8.02
C TRP A 24 1.47 1.42 8.03
N LEU A 25 1.91 2.00 6.93
CA LEU A 25 2.10 3.43 6.74
C LEU A 25 0.75 4.05 6.37
N ILE A 26 -0.01 4.49 7.38
CA ILE A 26 -1.37 5.01 7.22
C ILE A 26 -1.46 6.29 6.37
N ASP A 27 -0.35 7.01 6.22
CA ASP A 27 -0.26 8.19 5.36
C ASP A 27 -0.11 7.81 3.87
N ASP A 28 0.26 6.56 3.57
CA ASP A 28 0.48 6.04 2.22
C ASP A 28 -0.70 5.17 1.73
N VAL A 29 -1.92 5.68 1.92
CA VAL A 29 -3.15 5.04 1.40
C VAL A 29 -3.50 5.61 0.02
N VAL A 30 -3.50 4.75 -0.99
CA VAL A 30 -3.78 5.12 -2.39
C VAL A 30 -4.97 4.34 -2.95
N ARG A 31 -5.61 4.87 -4.00
CA ARG A 31 -6.71 4.18 -4.70
C ARG A 31 -6.26 3.20 -5.77
N ASP A 32 -5.04 3.39 -6.29
CA ASP A 32 -4.44 2.50 -7.29
C ASP A 32 -3.11 1.98 -6.75
N TRP A 33 -3.05 0.67 -6.50
CA TRP A 33 -1.85 -0.04 -6.02
C TRP A 33 -0.62 0.19 -6.90
N ARG A 34 -0.83 0.46 -8.20
CA ARG A 34 0.27 0.76 -9.15
C ARG A 34 1.08 1.98 -8.74
N THR A 35 0.50 2.89 -7.96
CA THR A 35 1.22 4.05 -7.42
C THR A 35 2.32 3.61 -6.45
N LEU A 36 1.99 2.68 -5.54
CA LEU A 36 2.94 2.12 -4.59
C LEU A 36 3.92 1.17 -5.27
N ASP A 37 3.44 0.38 -6.24
CA ASP A 37 4.29 -0.52 -7.04
C ASP A 37 5.38 0.25 -7.79
N ALA A 38 5.02 1.33 -8.50
CA ALA A 38 5.97 2.17 -9.21
C ALA A 38 6.98 2.85 -8.26
N TYR A 39 6.53 3.31 -7.09
CA TYR A 39 7.41 3.85 -6.06
C TYR A 39 8.43 2.80 -5.56
N LEU A 40 7.98 1.58 -5.30
CA LEU A 40 8.85 0.48 -4.87
C LEU A 40 9.82 0.07 -5.99
N GLU A 41 9.38 0.02 -7.24
CA GLU A 41 10.27 -0.29 -8.37
C GLU A 41 11.38 0.75 -8.53
N GLN A 42 11.04 2.05 -8.43
CA GLN A 42 11.99 3.17 -8.51
C GLN A 42 13.02 3.16 -7.37
N THR A 43 12.63 2.67 -6.19
CA THR A 43 13.51 2.52 -5.03
C THR A 43 14.33 1.22 -5.04
N GLY A 44 14.17 0.40 -6.09
CA GLY A 44 14.98 -0.80 -6.30
C GLY A 44 14.37 -2.09 -5.74
N TYR A 45 13.09 -2.06 -5.36
CA TYR A 45 12.35 -3.24 -4.96
C TYR A 45 11.72 -3.95 -6.17
N LEU A 46 11.49 -5.25 -6.02
CA LEU A 46 10.80 -6.09 -6.99
C LEU A 46 9.65 -6.80 -6.28
N CYS A 47 8.51 -6.90 -6.96
CA CYS A 47 7.41 -7.73 -6.52
C CYS A 47 7.79 -9.20 -6.66
N GLU A 48 7.93 -9.90 -5.54
CA GLU A 48 8.21 -11.35 -5.49
C GLU A 48 6.92 -12.16 -5.59
N TYR A 49 5.82 -11.63 -5.06
CA TYR A 49 4.53 -12.32 -4.99
C TYR A 49 3.36 -11.34 -4.98
N ALA A 50 2.28 -11.70 -5.69
CA ALA A 50 1.01 -10.98 -5.69
C ALA A 50 -0.17 -11.96 -5.81
N ASP A 51 -1.24 -11.74 -5.05
CA ASP A 51 -2.48 -12.55 -5.08
C ASP A 51 -3.77 -11.74 -5.32
N GLY A 52 -3.62 -10.45 -5.64
CA GLY A 52 -4.74 -9.51 -5.86
C GLY A 52 -5.26 -8.83 -4.60
N GLU A 53 -4.93 -9.35 -3.41
CA GLU A 53 -5.21 -8.71 -2.12
C GLU A 53 -3.94 -8.22 -1.42
N GLY A 54 -2.80 -8.82 -1.72
CA GLY A 54 -1.50 -8.47 -1.17
C GLY A 54 -0.36 -8.67 -2.16
N TRP A 55 0.69 -7.86 -1.96
CA TRP A 55 1.95 -7.91 -2.70
C TRP A 55 3.11 -7.93 -1.71
N LYS A 56 4.18 -8.64 -2.06
CA LYS A 56 5.41 -8.74 -1.26
C LYS A 56 6.60 -8.31 -2.09
N TYR A 57 7.43 -7.45 -1.51
CA TYR A 57 8.54 -6.80 -2.20
C TYR A 57 9.85 -7.06 -1.47
N ARG A 58 10.86 -7.46 -2.24
CA ARG A 58 12.25 -7.58 -1.81
C ARG A 58 13.14 -6.62 -2.57
N LEU A 59 14.24 -6.22 -1.97
CA LEU A 59 15.26 -5.44 -2.66
C LEU A 59 15.90 -6.29 -3.77
N LYS A 60 16.27 -5.71 -4.93
CA LYS A 60 16.92 -6.43 -6.04
C LYS A 60 18.17 -7.22 -5.61
N THR A 61 18.88 -6.72 -4.61
CA THR A 61 20.15 -7.26 -4.10
C THR A 61 19.98 -8.15 -2.87
N SER A 62 18.75 -8.38 -2.40
CA SER A 62 18.44 -9.18 -1.21
C SER A 62 17.30 -10.16 -1.48
N ASN A 63 17.27 -11.27 -0.75
CA ASN A 63 16.13 -12.18 -0.72
C ASN A 63 15.17 -11.86 0.43
N GLN A 64 15.46 -10.84 1.23
CA GLN A 64 14.59 -10.40 2.30
C GLN A 64 13.40 -9.61 1.76
N ILE A 65 12.20 -9.98 2.19
CA ILE A 65 10.99 -9.18 1.96
C ILE A 65 10.96 -8.05 3.00
N ASP A 66 10.94 -6.82 2.52
CA ASP A 66 10.97 -5.61 3.34
C ASP A 66 9.70 -4.78 3.19
N PHE A 67 9.03 -4.84 2.04
CA PHE A 67 7.82 -4.05 1.78
C PHE A 67 6.63 -4.91 1.36
N TYR A 68 5.44 -4.40 1.66
CA TYR A 68 4.16 -5.05 1.41
C TYR A 68 3.17 -4.02 0.89
N ILE A 69 2.37 -4.36 -0.11
CA ILE A 69 1.14 -3.61 -0.41
C ILE A 69 -0.02 -4.49 0.01
N ARG A 70 -1.05 -3.89 0.62
CA ARG A 70 -2.27 -4.61 0.95
C ARG A 70 -3.51 -3.83 0.53
N LYS A 71 -4.46 -4.55 -0.06
CA LYS A 71 -5.80 -4.03 -0.32
C LYS A 71 -6.55 -3.85 1.00
N ILE A 72 -7.14 -2.68 1.19
CA ILE A 72 -7.97 -2.32 2.33
C ILE A 72 -9.29 -1.74 1.86
N VAL A 73 -10.29 -1.81 2.73
CA VAL A 73 -11.59 -1.20 2.49
C VAL A 73 -11.75 -0.04 3.46
N VAL A 74 -11.83 1.18 2.94
CA VAL A 74 -12.00 2.38 3.75
C VAL A 74 -13.48 2.76 3.76
N PRO A 75 -14.08 2.99 4.95
CA PRO A 75 -15.44 3.53 5.04
C PRO A 75 -15.54 4.84 4.27
N ALA A 76 -16.66 5.04 3.59
CA ALA A 76 -16.81 6.12 2.62
C ALA A 76 -17.23 7.45 3.25
N ASP A 77 -16.73 7.80 4.44
CA ASP A 77 -17.14 9.01 5.17
C ASP A 77 -15.94 9.91 5.54
N ASP A 78 -16.28 11.19 5.64
CA ASP A 78 -15.54 12.40 5.31
C ASP A 78 -14.27 12.70 6.14
N LYS A 79 -13.25 13.27 5.47
CA LYS A 79 -12.00 13.88 6.00
C LYS A 79 -10.79 12.93 6.15
N LYS A 80 -10.01 12.81 5.07
CA LYS A 80 -8.54 12.99 5.00
C LYS A 80 -7.98 12.30 3.75
N THR A 81 -8.19 12.90 2.59
CA THR A 81 -7.26 12.68 1.47
C THR A 81 -6.18 13.74 1.59
N THR A 82 -5.08 13.41 2.24
CA THR A 82 -3.87 14.23 2.21
C THR A 82 -3.33 14.19 0.78
N THR A 83 -3.35 15.33 0.11
CA THR A 83 -2.72 15.52 -1.20
C THR A 83 -1.26 15.86 -0.94
N PHE A 84 -0.33 15.07 -1.46
CA PHE A 84 1.08 15.45 -1.48
C PHE A 84 1.25 16.67 -2.39
N PRO A 85 1.83 17.79 -1.93
CA PRO A 85 2.16 18.90 -2.81
C PRO A 85 3.23 18.50 -3.82
N LYS A 86 3.11 19.07 -5.02
CA LYS A 86 4.05 18.95 -6.15
C LYS A 86 5.43 19.48 -5.82
#